data_AF-A0A420N2D0-F1
#
_entry.id   AF-A0A420N2D0-F1
#
_cell.length_a   1.000
_cell.length_b   1.000
_cell.length_c   1.000
_cell.angle_alpha   90.00
_cell.angle_beta   90.00
_cell.angle_gamma   90.00
#
_symmetry.space_group_name_H-M   'P 1'
#
loop_
_entity.id
_entity.type
_entity.pdbx_description
1 polymer ?
#
loop_
_entity_poly.entity_id
_entity_poly.type
_entity_poly.pdbx_seq_one_letter_code
_entity_poly.pdbx_strand_id
1 'polypeptide(L)'
;MRYEGLRNIQRASAERERALGHQGTSDQRPSGSDSGGRHTLSGPSIIERFTVLYKGMDQARTVGLFDSKGALNRISVLRSIPPTDFSENKIMYCFTPDYNLARKHAAWVKRRGPYAVIVKIAVQDSVITAMDPPDIQCAFWPNSNWRGLIWHCRTETISKETVDYGRAALIIKTIANGPNAYYHQRSPGELITEACVVRVRGPNKDGDRAAVQYVFSFDY
;
A
#
# COMPACT_ATOMS: atom_id res chain seq x y z
N MET A 1 1.45 -5.04 22.71
CA MET A 1 2.38 -4.81 21.58
C MET A 1 1.77 -5.04 20.18
N ARG A 2 0.44 -4.86 19.98
CA ARG A 2 -0.27 -5.45 18.82
C ARG A 2 -0.14 -4.71 17.47
N TYR A 3 0.42 -3.49 17.44
CA TYR A 3 0.45 -2.64 16.23
C TYR A 3 1.68 -1.72 16.11
N GLU A 4 2.81 -2.03 16.77
CA GLU A 4 4.05 -1.24 16.66
C GLU A 4 4.44 -1.00 15.18
N GLY A 5 4.44 -2.08 14.38
CA GLY A 5 4.75 -2.00 12.94
C GLY A 5 3.74 -1.15 12.15
N LEU A 6 2.44 -1.31 12.41
CA LEU A 6 1.39 -0.54 11.72
C LEU A 6 1.47 0.95 12.07
N ARG A 7 1.65 1.28 13.36
CA ARG A 7 1.84 2.65 13.83
C ARG A 7 3.07 3.30 13.20
N ASN A 8 4.17 2.55 13.08
CA ASN A 8 5.38 3.03 12.42
C ASN A 8 5.15 3.27 10.92
N ILE A 9 4.39 2.40 10.23
CA ILE A 9 4.04 2.57 8.82
C ILE A 9 3.12 3.79 8.61
N GLN A 10 2.09 3.95 9.44
CA GLN A 10 1.15 5.07 9.40
C GLN A 10 1.87 6.40 9.70
N ARG A 11 2.71 6.43 10.74
CA ARG A 11 3.56 7.57 11.07
C ARG A 11 4.47 7.94 9.89
N ALA A 12 5.18 6.96 9.34
CA ALA A 12 6.05 7.17 8.19
C ALA A 12 5.26 7.64 6.95
N SER A 13 4.01 7.18 6.77
CA SER A 13 3.13 7.66 5.70
C SER A 13 2.76 9.13 5.89
N ALA A 14 2.34 9.52 7.10
CA ALA A 14 1.99 10.91 7.41
C ALA A 14 3.19 11.86 7.27
N GLU A 15 4.38 11.44 7.69
CA GLU A 15 5.62 12.21 7.53
C GLU A 15 5.99 12.40 6.05
N ARG A 16 5.80 11.38 5.21
CA ARG A 16 6.03 11.49 3.75
C ARG A 16 5.07 12.48 3.10
N GLU A 17 3.78 12.47 3.45
CA GLU A 17 2.84 13.45 2.90
C GLU A 17 3.22 14.88 3.30
N ARG A 18 3.69 15.09 4.54
CA ARG A 18 4.22 16.41 4.96
C ARG A 18 5.46 16.82 4.17
N ALA A 19 6.39 15.89 3.92
CA ALA A 19 7.59 16.16 3.13
C ALA A 19 7.28 16.47 1.67
N LEU A 20 6.27 15.82 1.07
CA LEU A 20 5.82 16.11 -0.30
C LEU A 20 5.08 17.46 -0.38
N GLY A 21 4.32 17.83 0.66
CA GLY A 21 3.64 19.12 0.73
C GLY A 21 4.57 20.35 0.75
N HIS A 22 5.80 20.21 1.25
CA HIS A 22 6.80 21.27 1.24
C HIS A 22 7.53 21.47 -0.10
N GLN A 23 7.36 20.57 -1.07
CA GLN A 23 7.89 20.77 -2.43
C GLN A 23 6.91 21.51 -3.37
N GLY A 24 5.67 21.79 -2.93
CA GLY A 24 4.60 22.35 -3.76
C GLY A 24 4.28 23.83 -3.55
N THR A 25 5.04 24.56 -2.72
CA THR A 25 4.78 25.98 -2.44
C THR A 25 6.04 26.82 -2.62
N SER A 26 6.46 27.03 -3.86
CA SER A 26 7.12 28.29 -4.23
C SER A 26 6.16 29.09 -5.10
N ASP A 27 6.15 30.40 -4.84
CA ASP A 27 5.53 31.46 -5.64
C ASP A 27 4.00 31.65 -5.52
N GLN A 28 3.60 32.46 -4.55
CA GLN A 28 3.30 33.90 -4.76
C GLN A 28 2.69 34.49 -3.48
N ARG A 29 3.39 35.46 -2.88
CA ARG A 29 2.81 36.40 -1.90
C ARG A 29 2.10 37.52 -2.68
N PRO A 30 0.92 37.95 -2.21
CA PRO A 30 0.66 39.37 -2.13
C PRO A 30 0.44 39.79 -0.68
N SER A 31 1.07 40.92 -0.35
CA SER A 31 0.81 41.71 0.85
C SER A 31 -0.64 42.19 0.87
N GLY A 32 -1.31 42.01 2.00
CA GLY A 32 -2.57 42.66 2.31
C GLY A 32 -2.76 42.67 3.82
N SER A 33 -2.57 43.84 4.42
CA SER A 33 -2.96 44.11 5.79
C SER A 33 -4.48 44.10 5.88
N ASP A 34 -5.06 43.29 6.76
CA ASP A 34 -6.24 43.75 7.48
C ASP A 34 -6.42 43.05 8.82
N SER A 35 -7.25 43.70 9.61
CA SER A 35 -7.23 43.84 11.05
C SER A 35 -8.30 42.96 11.70
N GLY A 36 -8.04 42.50 12.92
CA GLY A 36 -9.09 42.29 13.93
C GLY A 36 -9.95 41.03 13.78
N GLY A 37 -9.71 40.05 14.65
CA GLY A 37 -10.65 38.95 14.83
C GLY A 37 -10.07 37.83 15.69
N ARG A 38 -9.98 38.04 17.01
CA ARG A 38 -9.69 36.98 17.97
C ARG A 38 -10.92 36.07 18.07
N HIS A 39 -11.06 35.14 17.14
CA HIS A 39 -11.96 34.00 17.27
C HIS A 39 -11.22 32.86 17.94
N THR A 40 -11.42 32.73 19.25
CA THR A 40 -11.06 31.53 20.01
C THR A 40 -11.98 30.41 19.55
N LEU A 41 -11.54 29.61 18.57
CA LEU A 41 -12.27 28.41 18.16
C LEU A 41 -11.89 27.24 19.05
N SER A 42 -12.87 26.89 19.87
CA SER A 42 -13.12 25.75 20.73
C SER A 42 -12.72 24.38 20.15
N GLY A 43 -12.18 23.52 21.03
CA GLY A 43 -12.22 22.05 20.91
C GLY A 43 -10.95 21.39 20.35
N PRO A 44 -10.59 20.16 20.82
CA PRO A 44 -9.53 19.40 20.19
C PRO A 44 -9.94 19.09 18.75
N SER A 45 -9.24 19.68 17.79
CA SER A 45 -9.33 19.28 16.39
C SER A 45 -9.03 17.79 16.32
N ILE A 46 -10.05 16.97 16.09
CA ILE A 46 -9.88 15.60 15.64
C ILE A 46 -9.27 15.74 14.24
N ILE A 47 -7.95 15.79 14.17
CA ILE A 47 -7.24 15.74 12.89
C ILE A 47 -7.61 14.40 12.28
N GLU A 48 -8.49 14.39 11.29
CA GLU A 48 -8.77 13.19 10.51
C GLU A 48 -7.46 12.73 9.86
N ARG A 49 -6.97 11.58 10.32
CA ARG A 49 -5.75 10.99 9.79
C ARG A 49 -6.11 10.00 8.70
N PHE A 50 -5.34 10.04 7.62
CA PHE A 50 -5.51 9.15 6.48
C PHE A 50 -4.22 8.38 6.20
N THR A 51 -4.38 7.10 5.94
CA THR A 51 -3.37 6.24 5.33
C THR A 51 -3.47 6.42 3.83
N VAL A 52 -2.44 7.04 3.24
CA VAL A 52 -2.36 7.27 1.79
C VAL A 52 -1.69 6.08 1.12
N LEU A 53 -2.34 5.54 0.09
CA LEU A 53 -1.88 4.38 -0.65
C LEU A 53 -1.82 4.66 -2.15
N TYR A 54 -0.88 4.00 -2.81
CA TYR A 54 -0.51 4.26 -4.20
C TYR A 54 -0.48 2.98 -5.03
N LYS A 55 -0.87 3.07 -6.30
CA LYS A 55 -0.76 1.98 -7.28
C LYS A 55 -0.30 2.52 -8.64
N GLY A 56 0.84 2.05 -9.11
CA GLY A 56 1.28 2.26 -10.49
C GLY A 56 0.59 1.27 -11.43
N MET A 57 -0.01 1.73 -12.52
CA MET A 57 -0.70 0.88 -13.49
C MET A 57 -0.78 1.50 -14.88
N ASP A 58 -1.26 0.73 -15.86
CA ASP A 58 -1.50 1.18 -17.23
C ASP A 58 -2.70 2.14 -17.25
N GLN A 59 -2.55 3.29 -17.94
CA GLN A 59 -3.61 4.27 -18.07
C GLN A 59 -4.86 3.71 -18.77
N ALA A 60 -4.71 2.82 -19.75
CA ALA A 60 -5.83 2.22 -20.45
C ALA A 60 -6.75 1.43 -19.49
N ARG A 61 -6.19 0.98 -18.35
CA ARG A 61 -6.93 0.28 -17.31
C ARG A 61 -7.65 1.21 -16.33
N THR A 62 -7.61 2.53 -16.48
CA THR A 62 -8.40 3.46 -15.64
C THR A 62 -9.67 3.95 -16.34
N VAL A 63 -9.98 3.45 -17.53
CA VAL A 63 -11.20 3.81 -18.26
C VAL A 63 -12.43 3.46 -17.43
N GLY A 64 -13.30 4.46 -17.21
CA GLY A 64 -14.51 4.32 -16.41
C GLY A 64 -14.29 4.30 -14.90
N LEU A 65 -13.07 4.56 -14.41
CA LEU A 65 -12.82 4.69 -12.97
C LEU A 65 -13.71 5.78 -12.36
N PHE A 66 -13.82 6.92 -13.05
CA PHE A 66 -14.72 8.01 -12.70
C PHE A 66 -15.85 8.13 -13.72
N ASP A 67 -17.02 8.59 -13.29
CA ASP A 67 -18.11 8.98 -14.18
C ASP A 67 -17.86 10.37 -14.81
N SER A 68 -18.81 10.84 -15.64
CA SER A 68 -18.72 12.16 -16.28
C SER A 68 -18.77 13.34 -15.31
N LYS A 69 -19.17 13.11 -14.05
CA LYS A 69 -19.18 14.11 -12.97
C LYS A 69 -17.93 14.05 -12.10
N GLY A 70 -16.99 13.14 -12.40
CA GLY A 70 -15.78 12.93 -11.62
C GLY A 70 -15.96 12.08 -10.36
N ALA A 71 -17.15 11.49 -10.14
CA ALA A 71 -17.40 10.59 -9.03
C ALA A 71 -16.85 9.18 -9.33
N LEU A 72 -16.39 8.47 -8.29
CA LEU A 72 -15.92 7.10 -8.43
C LEU A 72 -17.08 6.21 -8.94
N ASN A 73 -16.85 5.52 -10.06
CA ASN A 73 -17.86 4.70 -10.72
C ASN A 73 -17.44 3.22 -10.71
N ARG A 74 -16.32 2.88 -11.34
CA ARG A 74 -15.89 1.49 -11.53
C ARG A 74 -14.58 1.19 -10.82
N ILE A 75 -14.59 1.05 -9.49
CA ILE A 75 -13.39 0.71 -8.70
C ILE A 75 -12.75 -0.62 -9.15
N SER A 76 -13.54 -1.54 -9.71
CA SER A 76 -13.07 -2.82 -10.25
C SER A 76 -11.97 -2.71 -11.31
N VAL A 77 -11.79 -1.57 -11.96
CA VAL A 77 -10.67 -1.40 -12.91
C VAL A 77 -9.30 -1.42 -12.23
N LEU A 78 -9.26 -1.15 -10.92
CA LEU A 78 -8.06 -1.17 -10.08
C LEU A 78 -7.66 -2.58 -9.60
N ARG A 79 -8.39 -3.63 -9.99
CA ARG A 79 -8.11 -5.02 -9.61
C ARG A 79 -6.70 -5.47 -9.99
N SER A 80 -6.06 -6.26 -9.15
CA SER A 80 -4.88 -7.07 -9.49
C SER A 80 -5.35 -8.48 -9.83
N ILE A 81 -4.99 -8.97 -11.01
CA ILE A 81 -5.36 -10.32 -11.48
C ILE A 81 -4.34 -11.31 -10.93
N PRO A 82 -4.78 -12.46 -10.37
CA PRO A 82 -3.88 -13.53 -9.95
C PRO A 82 -3.11 -14.17 -11.13
N PRO A 83 -1.99 -14.86 -10.87
CA PRO A 83 -1.35 -15.00 -9.57
C PRO A 83 -0.70 -13.68 -9.16
N THR A 84 -0.85 -13.35 -7.89
CA THR A 84 -0.05 -12.30 -7.26
C THR A 84 0.78 -12.96 -6.18
N ASP A 85 1.78 -12.26 -5.64
CA ASP A 85 2.48 -12.66 -4.40
C ASP A 85 1.54 -12.90 -3.21
N PHE A 86 0.25 -12.61 -3.40
CA PHE A 86 -0.68 -12.33 -2.34
C PHE A 86 -1.98 -13.11 -2.43
N SER A 87 -2.27 -13.65 -3.59
CA SER A 87 -3.37 -14.56 -3.84
C SER A 87 -3.07 -15.34 -5.10
N GLU A 88 -3.23 -16.66 -4.98
CA GLU A 88 -3.10 -17.61 -6.08
C GLU A 88 -4.27 -17.51 -7.06
N ASN A 89 -5.50 -17.34 -6.57
CA ASN A 89 -6.72 -17.47 -7.37
C ASN A 89 -7.75 -16.36 -7.14
N LYS A 90 -7.53 -15.45 -6.19
CA LYS A 90 -8.44 -14.34 -5.94
C LYS A 90 -7.96 -13.04 -6.54
N ILE A 91 -8.93 -12.32 -7.08
CA ILE A 91 -8.77 -10.93 -7.48
C ILE A 91 -8.70 -10.06 -6.22
N MET A 92 -7.73 -9.16 -6.17
CA MET A 92 -7.46 -8.33 -4.99
C MET A 92 -7.13 -6.89 -5.40
N TYR A 93 -7.25 -5.92 -4.49
CA TYR A 93 -6.77 -4.56 -4.71
C TYR A 93 -5.45 -4.31 -3.98
N CYS A 94 -4.36 -4.38 -4.73
CA CYS A 94 -3.01 -4.15 -4.21
C CYS A 94 -2.59 -2.67 -4.30
N PHE A 95 -2.21 -2.07 -3.18
CA PHE A 95 -1.62 -0.72 -3.09
C PHE A 95 -0.43 -0.69 -2.14
N THR A 96 0.46 0.30 -2.27
CA THR A 96 1.60 0.50 -1.37
C THR A 96 1.57 1.91 -0.78
N PRO A 97 1.95 2.12 0.50
CA PRO A 97 2.09 3.46 1.07
C PRO A 97 3.39 4.16 0.62
N ASP A 98 4.18 3.53 -0.25
CA ASP A 98 5.44 4.07 -0.76
C ASP A 98 5.27 4.59 -2.19
N TYR A 99 5.18 5.91 -2.34
CA TYR A 99 5.04 6.58 -3.63
C TYR A 99 6.20 6.26 -4.59
N ASN A 100 7.43 6.16 -4.09
CA ASN A 100 8.59 5.84 -4.94
C ASN A 100 8.51 4.42 -5.48
N LEU A 101 8.01 3.48 -4.70
CA LEU A 101 7.73 2.14 -5.18
C LEU A 101 6.62 2.13 -6.23
N ALA A 102 5.51 2.85 -6.00
CA ALA A 102 4.45 2.98 -7.00
C ALA A 102 4.96 3.61 -8.30
N ARG A 103 5.86 4.59 -8.23
CA ARG A 103 6.54 5.19 -9.37
C ARG A 103 7.45 4.20 -10.09
N LYS A 104 8.21 3.37 -9.37
CA LYS A 104 8.99 2.27 -9.97
C LYS A 104 8.08 1.28 -10.72
N HIS A 105 6.94 0.92 -10.15
CA HIS A 105 5.95 0.07 -10.82
C HIS A 105 5.37 0.74 -12.07
N ALA A 106 4.98 2.02 -11.99
CA ALA A 106 4.50 2.77 -13.16
C ALA A 106 5.56 2.87 -14.27
N ALA A 107 6.83 3.09 -13.91
CA ALA A 107 7.93 3.08 -14.87
C ALA A 107 8.12 1.70 -15.51
N TRP A 108 7.96 0.62 -14.75
CA TRP A 108 7.98 -0.75 -15.30
C TRP A 108 6.83 -0.98 -16.29
N VAL A 109 5.62 -0.50 -15.99
CA VAL A 109 4.47 -0.55 -16.91
C VAL A 109 4.73 0.28 -18.17
N LYS A 110 5.23 1.52 -18.03
CA LYS A 110 5.55 2.41 -19.15
C LYS A 110 6.56 1.81 -20.13
N ARG A 111 7.44 0.91 -19.69
CA ARG A 111 8.37 0.20 -20.60
C ARG A 111 7.67 -0.82 -21.51
N ARG A 112 6.42 -1.19 -21.22
CA ARG A 112 5.66 -2.25 -21.90
C ARG A 112 4.39 -1.73 -22.59
N GLY A 113 4.08 -0.45 -22.44
CA GLY A 113 2.86 0.16 -22.93
C GLY A 113 2.98 1.69 -23.02
N PRO A 114 2.03 2.37 -23.68
CA PRO A 114 2.22 3.77 -24.07
C PRO A 114 2.18 4.74 -22.89
N TYR A 115 1.31 4.52 -21.89
CA TYR A 115 1.14 5.43 -20.76
C TYR A 115 0.93 4.68 -19.44
N ALA A 116 1.53 5.20 -18.37
CA ALA A 116 1.36 4.70 -17.02
C ALA A 116 0.89 5.83 -16.10
N VAL A 117 0.04 5.47 -15.14
CA VAL A 117 -0.52 6.37 -14.13
C VAL A 117 -0.22 5.85 -12.73
N ILE A 118 -0.25 6.75 -11.75
CA ILE A 118 -0.21 6.40 -10.33
C ILE A 118 -1.56 6.80 -9.72
N VAL A 119 -2.33 5.81 -9.30
CA VAL A 119 -3.58 6.02 -8.56
C VAL A 119 -3.23 6.25 -7.09
N LYS A 120 -3.74 7.33 -6.51
CA LYS A 120 -3.64 7.68 -5.09
C LYS A 120 -5.01 7.47 -4.45
N ILE A 121 -5.07 6.74 -3.34
CA ILE A 121 -6.26 6.62 -2.49
C ILE A 121 -5.91 7.06 -1.07
N ALA A 122 -6.88 7.60 -0.36
CA ALA A 122 -6.78 7.94 1.05
C ALA A 122 -7.81 7.12 1.82
N VAL A 123 -7.34 6.31 2.76
CA VAL A 123 -8.20 5.51 3.65
C VAL A 123 -8.12 6.12 5.03
N GLN A 124 -9.26 6.38 5.66
CA GLN A 124 -9.26 6.89 7.04
C GLN A 124 -8.54 5.91 7.96
N ASP A 125 -7.66 6.41 8.84
CA ASP A 125 -6.91 5.58 9.77
C ASP A 125 -7.87 4.79 10.69
N SER A 126 -8.98 5.41 11.08
CA SER A 126 -10.04 4.80 11.91
C SER A 126 -10.54 3.49 11.32
N VAL A 127 -10.75 3.42 10.00
CA VAL A 127 -11.23 2.22 9.30
C VAL A 127 -10.23 1.07 9.44
N ILE A 128 -8.93 1.36 9.34
CA ILE A 128 -7.88 0.33 9.45
C ILE A 128 -7.69 -0.06 10.92
N THR A 129 -7.69 0.91 11.84
CA THR A 129 -7.45 0.65 13.27
C THR A 129 -8.62 0.00 13.99
N ALA A 130 -9.84 0.12 13.45
CA ALA A 130 -11.04 -0.51 13.99
C ALA A 130 -11.20 -1.97 13.56
N MET A 131 -10.41 -2.45 12.59
CA MET A 131 -10.44 -3.86 12.19
C MET A 131 -9.72 -4.73 13.22
N ASP A 132 -10.33 -5.85 13.55
CA ASP A 132 -9.74 -6.91 14.37
C ASP A 132 -9.49 -8.17 13.53
N PRO A 133 -8.54 -9.04 13.90
CA PRO A 133 -8.46 -10.37 13.31
C PRO A 133 -9.78 -11.12 13.49
N PRO A 134 -10.31 -11.81 12.45
CA PRO A 134 -9.63 -12.17 11.21
C PRO A 134 -9.78 -11.18 10.04
N ASP A 135 -10.53 -10.08 10.19
CA ASP A 135 -10.82 -9.13 9.11
C ASP A 135 -9.59 -8.37 8.63
N ILE A 136 -8.63 -8.14 9.53
CA ILE A 136 -7.28 -7.69 9.20
C ILE A 136 -6.24 -8.76 9.53
N GLN A 137 -5.35 -9.02 8.56
CA GLN A 137 -4.22 -9.92 8.75
C GLN A 137 -2.90 -9.27 8.35
N CYS A 138 -1.85 -9.59 9.11
CA CYS A 138 -0.53 -9.01 8.93
C CYS A 138 0.53 -10.10 8.75
N ALA A 139 1.31 -10.02 7.68
CA ALA A 139 2.42 -10.92 7.40
C ALA A 139 3.69 -10.12 7.09
N PHE A 140 4.60 -10.02 8.05
CA PHE A 140 5.82 -9.23 7.90
C PHE A 140 7.06 -10.11 7.89
N TRP A 141 7.92 -9.92 6.89
CA TRP A 141 9.24 -10.55 6.90
C TRP A 141 10.03 -10.15 8.17
N PRO A 142 10.85 -11.04 8.75
CA PRO A 142 11.15 -12.42 8.34
C PRO A 142 10.29 -13.49 9.05
N ASN A 143 9.09 -13.15 9.54
CA ASN A 143 8.32 -14.07 10.36
C ASN A 143 7.86 -15.33 9.58
N SER A 144 7.55 -16.41 10.31
CA SER A 144 7.12 -17.69 9.71
C SER A 144 5.87 -17.55 8.84
N ASN A 145 4.90 -16.76 9.29
CA ASN A 145 3.64 -16.55 8.57
C ASN A 145 3.86 -15.90 7.20
N TRP A 146 4.79 -14.95 7.10
CA TRP A 146 5.18 -14.35 5.83
C TRP A 146 5.88 -15.36 4.92
N ARG A 147 6.79 -16.16 5.48
CA ARG A 147 7.55 -17.17 4.71
C ARG A 147 6.63 -18.24 4.12
N GLY A 148 5.73 -18.79 4.93
CA GLY A 148 4.72 -19.75 4.48
C GLY A 148 3.82 -19.14 3.41
N LEU A 149 3.21 -17.98 3.70
CA LEU A 149 2.29 -17.31 2.78
C LEU A 149 2.91 -17.01 1.41
N ILE A 150 4.10 -16.38 1.38
CA ILE A 150 4.77 -16.03 0.12
C ILE A 150 5.16 -17.28 -0.66
N TRP A 151 5.69 -18.31 0.03
CA TRP A 151 6.04 -19.56 -0.63
C TRP A 151 4.81 -20.17 -1.30
N HIS A 152 3.72 -20.38 -0.56
CA HIS A 152 2.48 -20.94 -1.08
C HIS A 152 1.89 -20.16 -2.25
N CYS A 153 1.82 -18.82 -2.15
CA CYS A 153 1.31 -17.99 -3.24
C CYS A 153 2.20 -18.02 -4.49
N ARG A 154 3.52 -18.14 -4.34
CA ARG A 154 4.47 -18.13 -5.48
C ARG A 154 4.77 -19.51 -6.05
N THR A 155 4.45 -20.58 -5.34
CA THR A 155 4.54 -21.97 -5.83
C THR A 155 3.19 -22.57 -6.21
N GLU A 156 2.11 -21.77 -6.20
CA GLU A 156 0.75 -22.19 -6.57
C GLU A 156 0.30 -23.42 -5.75
N THR A 157 0.64 -23.43 -4.48
CA THR A 157 0.33 -24.54 -3.57
C THR A 157 -0.70 -24.08 -2.55
N ILE A 158 -1.95 -24.53 -2.71
CA ILE A 158 -3.03 -24.23 -1.78
C ILE A 158 -2.68 -24.73 -0.38
N SER A 159 -2.75 -23.83 0.60
CA SER A 159 -2.59 -24.15 2.02
C SER A 159 -3.68 -23.51 2.86
N LYS A 160 -3.91 -24.07 4.06
CA LYS A 160 -4.84 -23.48 5.04
C LYS A 160 -4.50 -22.02 5.34
N GLU A 161 -3.22 -21.70 5.45
CA GLU A 161 -2.76 -20.33 5.66
C GLU A 161 -3.20 -19.41 4.51
N THR A 162 -3.01 -19.84 3.26
CA THR A 162 -3.43 -19.05 2.09
C THR A 162 -4.95 -18.85 2.06
N VAL A 163 -5.72 -19.86 2.48
CA VAL A 163 -7.18 -19.75 2.62
C VAL A 163 -7.57 -18.76 3.71
N ASP A 164 -6.93 -18.82 4.88
CA ASP A 164 -7.22 -17.94 6.01
C ASP A 164 -6.89 -16.48 5.66
N TYR A 165 -5.72 -16.21 5.07
CA TYR A 165 -5.38 -14.88 4.56
C TYR A 165 -6.35 -14.40 3.47
N GLY A 166 -6.78 -15.30 2.59
CA GLY A 166 -7.74 -15.01 1.52
C GLY A 166 -9.16 -14.67 1.99
N ARG A 167 -9.46 -14.79 3.29
CA ARG A 167 -10.74 -14.39 3.90
C ARG A 167 -10.71 -12.99 4.53
N ALA A 168 -9.52 -12.43 4.80
CA ALA A 168 -9.41 -11.11 5.40
C ALA A 168 -9.92 -10.02 4.45
N ALA A 169 -10.61 -9.01 4.99
CA ALA A 169 -10.96 -7.80 4.24
C ALA A 169 -9.71 -6.99 3.86
N LEU A 170 -8.70 -6.97 4.74
CA LEU A 170 -7.41 -6.31 4.51
C LEU A 170 -6.25 -7.20 4.94
N ILE A 171 -5.30 -7.39 4.03
CA ILE A 171 -3.99 -7.99 4.33
C ILE A 171 -2.92 -6.90 4.22
N ILE A 172 -2.10 -6.74 5.25
CA ILE A 172 -0.91 -5.88 5.23
C ILE A 172 0.33 -6.76 5.28
N LYS A 173 1.21 -6.65 4.30
CA LYS A 173 2.39 -7.52 4.25
C LYS A 173 3.61 -6.94 3.59
N THR A 174 4.75 -7.54 3.89
CA THR A 174 6.01 -7.24 3.21
C THR A 174 5.98 -7.76 1.76
N ILE A 175 6.46 -6.96 0.81
CA ILE A 175 6.53 -7.29 -0.62
C ILE A 175 7.72 -8.20 -0.88
N ALA A 176 7.45 -9.33 -1.54
CA ALA A 176 8.46 -10.30 -1.94
C ALA A 176 9.24 -9.83 -3.18
N ASN A 177 10.49 -10.24 -3.31
CA ASN A 177 11.39 -9.86 -4.41
C ASN A 177 11.83 -11.06 -5.25
N GLY A 178 12.25 -10.80 -6.48
CA GLY A 178 12.72 -11.84 -7.41
C GLY A 178 11.60 -12.60 -8.12
N PRO A 179 11.95 -13.47 -9.08
CA PRO A 179 10.98 -14.23 -9.88
C PRO A 179 10.43 -15.46 -9.13
N ASN A 180 9.28 -15.99 -9.55
CA ASN A 180 8.69 -17.21 -8.96
C ASN A 180 9.66 -18.39 -8.96
N ALA A 181 10.51 -18.52 -9.99
CA ALA A 181 11.52 -19.57 -10.09
C ALA A 181 12.47 -19.62 -8.86
N TYR A 182 12.73 -18.47 -8.22
CA TYR A 182 13.53 -18.42 -6.99
C TYR A 182 12.87 -19.17 -5.83
N TYR A 183 11.53 -19.19 -5.79
CA TYR A 183 10.72 -19.75 -4.70
C TYR A 183 10.47 -21.24 -4.91
N HIS A 184 10.30 -21.70 -6.16
CA HIS A 184 10.17 -23.12 -6.47
C HIS A 184 11.39 -23.96 -6.07
N GLN A 185 12.57 -23.35 -5.98
CA GLN A 185 13.83 -24.02 -5.65
C GLN A 185 14.15 -24.01 -4.15
N ARG A 186 13.25 -23.50 -3.31
CA ARG A 186 13.48 -23.30 -1.88
C ARG A 186 12.31 -23.80 -1.06
N SER A 187 12.58 -24.13 0.19
CA SER A 187 11.59 -24.34 1.23
C SER A 187 11.24 -23.02 1.93
N PRO A 188 10.07 -22.92 2.59
CA PRO A 188 9.72 -21.75 3.39
C PRO A 188 10.77 -21.38 4.44
N GLY A 189 11.45 -22.38 5.03
CA GLY A 189 12.49 -22.17 6.04
C GLY A 189 13.67 -21.33 5.56
N GLU A 190 13.99 -21.41 4.26
CA GLU A 190 15.13 -20.73 3.64
C GLU A 190 14.83 -19.27 3.22
N LEU A 191 13.57 -18.83 3.29
CA LEU A 191 13.12 -17.49 2.89
C LEU A 191 13.38 -16.42 3.97
N ILE A 192 14.55 -16.46 4.60
CA ILE A 192 14.93 -15.57 5.71
C ILE A 192 15.86 -14.43 5.28
N THR A 193 16.33 -14.43 4.03
CA THR A 193 17.35 -13.49 3.59
C THR A 193 16.76 -12.16 3.12
N GLU A 194 17.58 -11.12 3.21
CA GLU A 194 17.26 -9.78 2.72
C GLU A 194 16.93 -9.75 1.21
N ALA A 195 17.49 -10.68 0.44
CA ALA A 195 17.23 -10.79 -1.00
C ALA A 195 15.76 -11.12 -1.32
N CYS A 196 15.02 -11.69 -0.35
CA CYS A 196 13.64 -12.12 -0.52
C CYS A 196 12.63 -10.97 -0.47
N VAL A 197 13.03 -9.75 -0.10
CA VAL A 197 12.11 -8.62 0.09
C VAL A 197 12.49 -7.40 -0.73
N VAL A 198 11.48 -6.66 -1.20
CA VAL A 198 11.71 -5.37 -1.85
C VAL A 198 12.09 -4.35 -0.79
N ARG A 199 13.21 -3.65 -0.99
CA ARG A 199 13.70 -2.60 -0.10
C ARG A 199 13.36 -1.21 -0.65
N VAL A 200 12.91 -0.34 0.24
CA VAL A 200 12.63 1.07 -0.03
C VAL A 200 13.31 1.92 1.03
N ARG A 201 13.67 3.15 0.65
CA ARG A 201 14.34 4.07 1.57
C ARG A 201 13.44 4.34 2.79
N GLY A 202 14.01 4.22 3.99
CA GLY A 202 13.33 4.56 5.23
C GLY A 202 13.02 6.06 5.34
N PRO A 203 12.07 6.45 6.21
CA PRO A 203 11.79 7.86 6.50
C PRO A 203 12.97 8.54 7.20
N ASN A 204 13.72 7.80 8.02
CA ASN A 204 14.97 8.25 8.62
C ASN A 204 16.11 8.00 7.62
N LYS A 205 17.11 8.88 7.61
CA LYS A 205 18.29 8.78 6.73
C LYS A 205 19.12 7.50 6.95
N ASP A 206 18.76 6.69 7.94
CA ASP A 206 19.56 5.59 8.49
C ASP A 206 19.24 4.19 7.94
N GLY A 207 18.59 4.09 6.77
CA GLY A 207 18.64 2.84 6.00
C GLY A 207 17.38 2.46 5.22
N ASP A 208 17.50 1.33 4.53
CA ASP A 208 16.44 0.72 3.75
C ASP A 208 15.51 -0.13 4.63
N ARG A 209 14.20 0.05 4.46
CA ARG A 209 13.17 -0.76 5.09
C ARG A 209 12.52 -1.71 4.09
N ALA A 210 11.96 -2.80 4.59
CA ALA A 210 11.15 -3.68 3.77
C ALA A 210 9.88 -2.94 3.30
N ALA A 211 9.60 -3.01 2.00
CA ALA A 211 8.41 -2.41 1.41
C ALA A 211 7.18 -3.20 1.81
N VAL A 212 6.06 -2.50 2.01
CA VAL A 212 4.79 -3.10 2.41
C VAL A 212 3.72 -2.86 1.37
N GLN A 213 2.75 -3.75 1.33
CA GLN A 213 1.56 -3.67 0.50
C GLN A 213 0.30 -3.87 1.34
N TYR A 214 -0.72 -3.09 1.01
CA TYR A 214 -2.08 -3.19 1.50
C TYR A 214 -2.89 -3.86 0.41
N VAL A 215 -3.52 -4.98 0.76
CA VAL A 215 -4.26 -5.84 -0.16
C VAL A 215 -5.68 -5.94 0.34
N PHE A 216 -6.61 -5.23 -0.30
CA PHE A 216 -8.02 -5.29 0.03
C PHE A 216 -8.70 -6.39 -0.78
N SER A 217 -9.57 -7.16 -0.11
CA SER A 217 -10.39 -8.18 -0.78
C SER A 217 -11.36 -7.55 -1.78
N PHE A 218 -11.64 -8.28 -2.86
CA PHE A 218 -12.64 -7.90 -3.85
C PHE A 218 -14.08 -8.30 -3.44
N ASP A 219 -14.23 -9.27 -2.53
CA ASP A 219 -15.47 -9.99 -2.27
C ASP A 219 -16.44 -9.32 -1.25
N TYR A 220 -16.43 -7.97 -1.12
CA TYR A 220 -17.35 -7.24 -0.24
C TYR A 220 -18.24 -6.26 -1.00
#